data_AF-A0A285N3I6-F1
#
_entry.id   AF-A0A285N3I6-F1
#
_cell.length_a   1.000
_cell.length_b   1.000
_cell.length_c   1.000
_cell.angle_alpha   90.00
_cell.angle_beta   90.00
_cell.angle_gamma   90.00
#
_symmetry.space_group_name_H-M   'P 1'
#
loop_
_entity.id
_entity.type
_entity.pdbx_description
1 polymer ?
#
loop_
_entity_poly.entity_id
_entity_poly.type
_entity_poly.pdbx_seq_one_letter_code
_entity_poly.pdbx_strand_id
1 'polypeptide(L)'
;MSFANQLTILRIFLIPVFIILIGYNKPLYALIVFIIAGITDALDGFIARKFNQITTLGKILDPIADKALLVSSFIFIYTSDLQVKFPYWYVVIVISRDVYILLGSALIYFMKGYIDVRPSIFGKATTFFQILSVVAILVANITVVPEEIINGIIYTAAFFTVLSTITYTYDGIQQIK
;
A
#
# COMPACT_ATOMS: atom_id res chain seq x y z
N MET A 1 -13.30 -4.91 -22.43
CA MET A 1 -12.60 -4.56 -21.18
C MET A 1 -13.18 -3.25 -20.68
N SER A 2 -13.44 -3.09 -19.38
CA SER A 2 -13.89 -1.80 -18.83
C SER A 2 -12.72 -0.82 -18.78
N PHE A 3 -13.01 0.48 -18.75
CA PHE A 3 -12.01 1.54 -18.58
C PHE A 3 -11.24 1.39 -17.25
N ALA A 4 -11.93 0.93 -16.19
CA ALA A 4 -11.32 0.62 -14.91
C ALA A 4 -10.22 -0.45 -15.03
N ASN A 5 -10.49 -1.57 -15.73
CA ASN A 5 -9.49 -2.64 -15.87
C ASN A 5 -8.23 -2.18 -16.65
N GLN A 6 -8.36 -1.23 -17.58
CA GLN A 6 -7.22 -0.67 -18.30
C GLN A 6 -6.33 0.16 -17.37
N LEU A 7 -6.93 0.91 -16.43
CA LEU A 7 -6.20 1.66 -15.41
C LEU A 7 -5.47 0.75 -14.42
N THR A 8 -6.09 -0.36 -13.99
CA THR A 8 -5.44 -1.36 -13.15
C THR A 8 -4.23 -1.99 -13.85
N ILE A 9 -4.38 -2.37 -15.13
CA ILE A 9 -3.27 -2.93 -15.94
C ILE A 9 -2.14 -1.91 -16.10
N LEU A 10 -2.49 -0.64 -16.35
CA LEU A 10 -1.52 0.45 -16.39
C LEU A 10 -0.77 0.56 -15.06
N ARG A 11 -1.46 0.52 -13.91
CA ARG A 11 -0.81 0.55 -12.60
C ARG A 11 0.16 -0.61 -12.40
N ILE A 12 -0.25 -1.82 -12.77
CA ILE A 12 0.62 -3.01 -12.70
C ILE A 12 1.89 -2.79 -13.54
N PHE A 13 1.78 -2.15 -14.70
CA PHE A 13 2.93 -1.79 -15.53
C PHE A 13 3.78 -0.65 -14.94
N LEU A 14 3.19 0.29 -14.19
CA LEU A 14 3.92 1.37 -13.52
C LEU A 14 4.79 0.86 -12.35
N ILE A 15 4.45 -0.26 -11.72
CA ILE A 15 5.23 -0.84 -10.62
C ILE A 15 6.68 -1.19 -11.04
N PRO A 16 6.94 -1.99 -12.10
CA PRO A 16 8.31 -2.25 -12.53
C PRO A 16 9.04 -0.98 -13.00
N VAL A 17 8.33 -0.02 -13.62
CA VAL A 17 8.91 1.28 -13.98
C VAL A 17 9.37 2.03 -12.73
N PHE A 18 8.54 2.07 -11.68
CA PHE A 18 8.89 2.66 -10.39
C PHE A 18 10.13 1.99 -9.79
N ILE A 19 10.15 0.65 -9.75
CA ILE A 19 11.28 -0.13 -9.22
C ILE A 19 12.58 0.20 -9.97
N ILE A 20 12.53 0.26 -11.31
CA ILE A 20 13.67 0.59 -12.16
C ILE A 20 14.18 2.01 -11.85
N LEU A 21 13.28 2.99 -11.68
CA LEU A 21 13.66 4.37 -11.37
C LEU A 21 14.31 4.51 -10.00
N ILE A 22 13.83 3.75 -9.01
CA ILE A 22 14.48 3.65 -7.70
C ILE A 22 15.89 3.04 -7.83
N GLY A 23 16.03 1.96 -8.60
CA GLY A 23 17.31 1.32 -8.87
C GLY A 23 18.32 2.23 -9.58
N TYR A 24 17.88 3.09 -10.49
CA TYR A 24 18.73 4.10 -11.15
C TYR A 24 18.93 5.38 -10.34
N ASN A 25 18.53 5.41 -9.08
CA ASN A 25 18.66 6.57 -8.18
C ASN A 25 18.02 7.83 -8.77
N LYS A 26 16.79 7.69 -9.29
CA LYS A 26 15.98 8.75 -9.90
C LYS A 26 14.73 9.05 -9.07
N PRO A 27 14.87 9.57 -7.83
CA PRO A 27 13.76 9.70 -6.87
C PRO A 27 12.64 10.63 -7.37
N LEU A 28 12.95 11.70 -8.12
CA LEU A 28 11.95 12.60 -8.70
C LEU A 28 11.02 11.88 -9.69
N TYR A 29 11.58 11.10 -10.60
CA TYR A 29 10.79 10.35 -11.57
C TYR A 29 10.01 9.22 -10.89
N ALA A 30 10.61 8.56 -9.89
CA ALA A 30 9.93 7.55 -9.09
C ALA A 30 8.72 8.15 -8.33
N LEU A 31 8.87 9.35 -7.75
CA LEU A 31 7.78 10.08 -7.10
C LEU A 31 6.65 10.41 -8.08
N ILE A 32 6.98 10.89 -9.28
CA ILE A 32 5.98 11.18 -10.32
C ILE A 32 5.21 9.90 -10.68
N VAL A 33 5.91 8.79 -10.93
CA VAL A 33 5.28 7.50 -11.25
C VAL A 33 4.40 7.01 -10.10
N PHE A 34 4.87 7.11 -8.86
CA PHE A 34 4.13 6.72 -7.67
C PHE A 34 2.83 7.53 -7.50
N ILE A 35 2.90 8.86 -7.68
CA ILE A 35 1.73 9.73 -7.63
C ILE A 35 0.75 9.41 -8.75
N ILE A 36 1.23 9.22 -9.99
CA ILE A 36 0.38 8.83 -11.12
C ILE A 36 -0.32 7.51 -10.84
N ALA A 37 0.41 6.52 -10.32
CA ALA A 37 -0.14 5.21 -9.97
C ALA A 37 -1.21 5.27 -8.86
N GLY A 38 -1.03 6.14 -7.86
CA GLY A 38 -2.04 6.37 -6.81
C GLY A 38 -3.25 7.15 -7.31
N ILE A 39 -3.06 8.13 -8.20
CA ILE A 39 -4.19 8.87 -8.81
C ILE A 39 -5.01 7.95 -9.70
N THR A 40 -4.39 7.04 -10.47
CA THR A 40 -5.14 6.09 -11.30
C THR A 40 -6.01 5.15 -10.48
N ASP A 41 -5.62 4.82 -9.23
CA ASP A 41 -6.46 4.06 -8.27
C ASP A 41 -7.66 4.86 -7.75
N ALA A 42 -7.43 6.11 -7.37
CA ALA A 42 -8.55 6.93 -6.94
C ALA A 42 -9.58 7.10 -8.08
N LEU A 43 -9.09 7.22 -9.32
CA LEU A 43 -9.92 7.39 -10.51
C LEU A 43 -10.64 6.11 -10.94
N ASP A 44 -9.99 4.94 -10.97
CA ASP A 44 -10.66 3.70 -11.37
C ASP A 44 -11.77 3.31 -10.38
N GLY A 45 -11.53 3.45 -9.08
CA GLY A 45 -12.52 3.21 -8.03
C GLY A 45 -13.66 4.21 -8.08
N PHE A 46 -13.41 5.46 -8.47
CA PHE A 46 -14.46 6.45 -8.69
C PHE A 46 -15.30 6.12 -9.94
N ILE A 47 -14.67 5.80 -11.07
CA ILE A 47 -15.33 5.51 -12.34
C ILE A 47 -16.13 4.21 -12.23
N ALA A 48 -15.56 3.15 -11.64
CA ALA A 48 -16.24 1.88 -11.44
C ALA A 48 -17.53 2.04 -10.61
N ARG A 49 -17.49 2.86 -9.56
CA ARG A 49 -18.68 3.18 -8.73
C ARG A 49 -19.69 4.04 -9.46
N LYS A 50 -19.23 5.07 -10.20
CA LYS A 50 -20.13 6.01 -10.89
C LYS A 50 -20.85 5.39 -12.08
N PHE A 51 -20.19 4.48 -12.79
CA PHE A 51 -20.72 3.87 -14.02
C PHE A 51 -21.22 2.42 -13.82
N ASN A 52 -21.26 1.92 -12.58
CA ASN A 52 -21.60 0.52 -12.25
C ASN A 52 -20.81 -0.53 -13.06
N GLN A 53 -19.58 -0.18 -13.49
CA GLN A 53 -18.72 -1.05 -14.30
C GLN A 53 -17.80 -1.90 -13.42
N ILE A 54 -18.35 -2.49 -12.36
CA ILE A 54 -17.58 -3.29 -11.42
C ILE A 54 -17.42 -4.69 -12.01
N THR A 55 -16.22 -5.03 -12.47
CA THR A 55 -15.91 -6.37 -12.98
C THR A 55 -15.35 -7.27 -11.88
N THR A 56 -15.61 -8.58 -11.96
CA THR A 56 -15.05 -9.57 -11.02
C THR A 56 -13.53 -9.61 -11.06
N LEU A 57 -12.93 -9.42 -12.24
CA LEU A 57 -11.47 -9.33 -12.41
C LEU A 57 -10.88 -8.08 -11.76
N GLY A 58 -11.49 -6.91 -11.98
CA GLY A 58 -11.03 -5.65 -11.36
C GLY A 58 -11.04 -5.72 -9.83
N LYS A 59 -12.13 -6.25 -9.24
CA LYS A 59 -12.23 -6.45 -7.78
C LYS A 59 -11.08 -7.24 -7.15
N ILE A 60 -10.46 -8.15 -7.90
CA ILE A 60 -9.34 -8.97 -7.45
C ILE A 60 -8.01 -8.29 -7.78
N LEU A 61 -7.89 -7.70 -8.97
CA LEU A 61 -6.65 -7.08 -9.44
C LEU A 61 -6.34 -5.76 -8.71
N ASP A 62 -7.34 -4.94 -8.38
CA ASP A 62 -7.12 -3.62 -7.77
C ASP A 62 -6.41 -3.75 -6.39
N PRO A 63 -6.88 -4.60 -5.45
CA PRO A 63 -6.21 -4.77 -4.16
C PRO A 63 -4.80 -5.37 -4.28
N ILE A 64 -4.57 -6.23 -5.29
CA ILE A 64 -3.25 -6.83 -5.55
C ILE A 64 -2.29 -5.77 -6.07
N ALA A 65 -2.70 -4.98 -7.05
CA ALA A 65 -1.89 -3.92 -7.63
C ALA A 65 -1.51 -2.86 -6.60
N ASP A 66 -2.46 -2.44 -5.77
CA ASP A 66 -2.22 -1.48 -4.69
C ASP A 66 -1.21 -1.97 -3.65
N LYS A 67 -1.41 -3.21 -3.17
CA LYS A 67 -0.49 -3.84 -2.23
C LYS A 67 0.89 -4.01 -2.85
N ALA A 68 0.96 -4.42 -4.11
CA ALA A 68 2.23 -4.61 -4.81
C ALA A 68 3.00 -3.29 -4.94
N LEU A 69 2.33 -2.17 -5.22
CA LEU A 69 2.97 -0.85 -5.30
C LEU A 69 3.55 -0.43 -3.93
N LEU A 70 2.79 -0.56 -2.84
CA LEU A 70 3.29 -0.19 -1.51
C LEU A 70 4.41 -1.12 -1.02
N VAL A 71 4.23 -2.43 -1.13
CA VAL A 71 5.24 -3.41 -0.70
C VAL A 71 6.53 -3.26 -1.50
N SER A 72 6.43 -3.10 -2.83
CA SER A 72 7.62 -2.81 -3.65
C SER A 72 8.27 -1.49 -3.26
N SER A 73 7.49 -0.44 -2.95
CA SER A 73 8.04 0.82 -2.46
C SER A 73 8.87 0.64 -1.20
N PHE A 74 8.37 -0.07 -0.18
CA PHE A 74 9.11 -0.28 1.06
C PHE A 74 10.38 -1.10 0.85
N ILE A 75 10.30 -2.20 0.09
CA ILE A 75 11.43 -3.10 -0.16
C ILE A 75 12.51 -2.38 -0.98
N PHE A 76 12.15 -1.82 -2.14
CA PHE A 76 13.13 -1.27 -3.05
C PHE A 76 13.73 0.04 -2.57
N ILE A 77 12.98 0.90 -1.87
CA ILE A 77 13.58 2.08 -1.23
C ILE A 77 14.61 1.64 -0.17
N TYR A 78 14.29 0.63 0.65
CA TYR A 78 15.22 0.09 1.65
C TYR A 78 16.49 -0.51 1.03
N THR A 79 16.37 -1.26 -0.07
CA THR A 79 17.51 -1.93 -0.72
C THR A 79 18.26 -1.07 -1.73
N SER A 80 17.70 0.07 -2.16
CA SER A 80 18.33 0.97 -3.13
C SER A 80 19.53 1.73 -2.57
N ASP A 81 20.26 2.45 -3.43
CA ASP A 81 21.36 3.35 -3.05
C ASP A 81 20.90 4.80 -2.77
N LEU A 82 19.61 5.00 -2.48
CA LEU A 82 19.09 6.30 -2.05
C LEU A 82 19.77 6.76 -0.75
N GLN A 83 19.92 8.07 -0.56
CA GLN A 83 20.55 8.61 0.64
C GLN A 83 19.67 8.43 1.87
N VAL A 84 18.39 8.76 1.73
CA VAL A 84 17.39 8.60 2.79
C VAL A 84 16.58 7.34 2.51
N LYS A 85 16.55 6.41 3.48
CA LYS A 85 15.87 5.11 3.35
C LYS A 85 14.96 4.86 4.54
N PHE A 86 14.06 3.89 4.39
CA PHE A 86 13.29 3.41 5.52
C PHE A 86 14.18 2.65 6.52
N PRO A 87 13.94 2.78 7.83
CA PRO A 87 14.60 1.94 8.81
C PRO A 87 14.08 0.50 8.71
N TYR A 88 14.99 -0.47 8.89
CA TYR A 88 14.68 -1.89 8.72
C TYR A 88 13.47 -2.35 9.56
N TRP A 89 13.39 -1.91 10.82
CA TRP A 89 12.30 -2.27 11.72
C TRP A 89 10.92 -1.86 11.18
N TYR A 90 10.83 -0.71 10.49
CA TYR A 90 9.57 -0.22 9.95
C TYR A 90 9.10 -1.06 8.76
N VAL A 91 10.02 -1.37 7.85
CA VAL A 91 9.76 -2.27 6.71
C VAL A 91 9.26 -3.62 7.19
N VAL A 92 9.90 -4.19 8.23
CA VAL A 92 9.48 -5.46 8.83
C VAL A 92 8.08 -5.36 9.44
N ILE A 93 7.75 -4.30 10.20
CA ILE A 93 6.42 -4.11 10.78
C ILE A 93 5.34 -4.07 9.70
N VAL A 94 5.53 -3.29 8.64
CA VAL A 94 4.53 -3.13 7.58
C VAL A 94 4.32 -4.44 6.82
N ILE A 95 5.39 -5.11 6.40
CA ILE A 95 5.30 -6.36 5.63
C ILE A 95 4.74 -7.50 6.49
N SER A 96 5.23 -7.65 7.72
CA SER A 96 4.75 -8.71 8.62
C SER A 96 3.27 -8.56 8.95
N ARG A 97 2.80 -7.33 9.21
CA ARG A 97 1.37 -7.03 9.41
C ARG A 97 0.54 -7.46 8.21
N ASP A 98 1.00 -7.16 7.01
CA ASP A 98 0.30 -7.47 5.78
C ASP A 98 0.21 -8.98 5.50
N VAL A 99 1.30 -9.71 5.75
CA VAL A 99 1.32 -11.17 5.69
C VAL A 99 0.42 -11.77 6.77
N TYR A 100 0.48 -11.25 7.99
CA TYR A 100 -0.33 -11.73 9.11
C TYR A 100 -1.83 -11.61 8.84
N ILE A 101 -2.30 -10.45 8.35
CA ILE A 101 -3.72 -10.26 8.04
C ILE A 101 -4.15 -11.15 6.86
N LEU A 102 -3.30 -11.32 5.85
CA LEU A 102 -3.58 -12.20 4.72
C LEU A 102 -3.74 -13.66 5.18
N LEU A 103 -2.80 -14.17 5.97
CA LEU A 103 -2.82 -15.54 6.49
C LEU A 103 -4.00 -15.76 7.44
N GLY A 104 -4.27 -14.82 8.35
CA GLY A 104 -5.42 -14.88 9.25
C GLY A 104 -6.75 -14.90 8.49
N SER A 105 -6.88 -14.05 7.46
CA SER A 105 -8.07 -14.04 6.60
C SER A 105 -8.23 -15.37 5.86
N ALA A 106 -7.16 -15.89 5.25
CA ALA A 106 -7.18 -17.17 4.55
C ALA A 106 -7.60 -18.33 5.47
N LEU A 107 -7.08 -18.36 6.71
CA LEU A 107 -7.44 -19.38 7.70
C LEU A 107 -8.94 -19.33 8.04
N ILE A 108 -9.51 -18.15 8.26
CA ILE A 108 -10.95 -17.98 8.50
C ILE A 108 -11.77 -18.47 7.30
N TYR A 109 -11.34 -18.15 6.08
CA TYR A 109 -12.00 -18.62 4.86
C TYR A 109 -12.01 -20.15 4.77
N PHE A 110 -10.88 -20.80 5.05
CA PHE A 110 -10.81 -22.27 5.04
C PHE A 110 -11.69 -22.92 6.11
N MET A 111 -11.91 -22.25 7.24
CA MET A 111 -12.76 -22.77 8.33
C MET A 111 -14.26 -22.54 8.11
N LYS A 112 -14.67 -21.34 7.66
CA LYS A 112 -16.09 -20.94 7.55
C LYS A 112 -16.63 -20.88 6.12
N GLY A 113 -15.77 -20.96 5.09
CA GLY A 113 -16.16 -20.87 3.68
C GLY A 113 -16.44 -19.45 3.17
N TYR A 114 -16.41 -18.44 4.05
CA TYR A 114 -16.55 -17.02 3.71
C TYR A 114 -15.80 -16.16 4.73
N ILE A 115 -15.47 -14.91 4.36
CA ILE A 115 -14.89 -13.89 5.25
C ILE A 115 -15.72 -12.61 5.11
N ASP A 116 -16.07 -11.97 6.23
CA ASP A 116 -16.62 -10.61 6.22
C ASP A 116 -15.49 -9.61 6.54
N VAL A 117 -14.82 -9.09 5.50
CA VAL A 117 -13.78 -8.07 5.68
C VAL A 117 -14.42 -6.69 5.67
N ARG A 118 -14.69 -6.15 6.87
CA ARG A 118 -15.22 -4.79 7.00
C ARG A 118 -14.08 -3.77 6.94
N PRO A 119 -14.23 -2.67 6.16
CA PRO A 119 -13.22 -1.61 6.12
C PRO A 119 -13.15 -0.90 7.47
N SER A 120 -12.05 -1.04 8.21
CA SER A 120 -11.85 -0.32 9.47
C SER A 120 -11.27 1.08 9.22
N ILE A 121 -11.67 2.06 10.03
CA ILE A 121 -11.13 3.43 9.96
C ILE A 121 -9.62 3.41 10.17
N PHE A 122 -9.14 2.57 11.10
CA PHE A 122 -7.72 2.38 11.38
C PHE A 122 -6.95 1.74 10.21
N GLY A 123 -7.58 0.84 9.46
CA GLY A 123 -7.02 0.29 8.22
C GLY A 123 -6.81 1.37 7.16
N LYS A 124 -7.79 2.25 6.96
CA LYS A 124 -7.68 3.39 6.04
C LYS A 124 -6.64 4.42 6.49
N ALA A 125 -6.57 4.71 7.79
CA ALA A 125 -5.55 5.60 8.33
C ALA A 125 -4.15 5.01 8.11
N THR A 126 -3.99 3.70 8.32
CA THR A 126 -2.71 3.00 8.09
C THR A 126 -2.23 3.16 6.66
N THR A 127 -3.07 2.89 5.66
CA THR A 127 -2.69 3.02 4.25
C THR A 127 -2.37 4.46 3.89
N PHE A 128 -3.13 5.43 4.39
CA PHE A 128 -2.85 6.85 4.21
C PHE A 128 -1.47 7.24 4.73
N PHE A 129 -1.13 6.88 5.98
CA PHE A 129 0.17 7.19 6.57
C PHE A 129 1.31 6.41 5.90
N GLN A 130 1.07 5.20 5.43
CA GLN A 130 2.04 4.43 4.65
C GLN A 130 2.36 5.10 3.31
N ILE A 131 1.33 5.52 2.55
CA ILE A 131 1.50 6.29 1.31
C ILE A 131 2.26 7.60 1.60
N LEU A 132 1.86 8.32 2.65
CA LEU A 132 2.53 9.54 3.08
C LEU A 132 4.01 9.30 3.41
N SER A 133 4.33 8.18 4.07
CA SER A 133 5.71 7.82 4.40
C SER A 133 6.57 7.57 3.15
N VAL A 134 6.01 6.92 2.12
CA VAL A 134 6.70 6.71 0.84
C VAL A 134 6.96 8.05 0.14
N VAL A 135 5.94 8.90 0.05
CA VAL A 135 6.08 10.24 -0.53
C VAL A 135 7.13 11.06 0.23
N ALA A 136 7.11 11.04 1.56
CA ALA A 136 8.07 11.77 2.38
C ALA A 136 9.52 11.33 2.13
N ILE A 137 9.79 10.02 2.05
CA ILE A 137 11.14 9.51 1.75
C ILE A 137 11.57 9.87 0.33
N LEU A 138 10.69 9.77 -0.66
CA LEU A 138 11.03 10.16 -2.03
C LEU A 138 11.33 11.65 -2.13
N VAL A 139 10.55 12.51 -1.47
CA VAL A 139 10.80 13.95 -1.41
C VAL A 139 12.10 14.27 -0.68
N ALA A 140 12.40 13.57 0.43
CA ALA A 140 13.65 13.74 1.18
C ALA A 140 14.91 13.36 0.37
N ASN A 141 14.76 12.55 -0.69
CA ASN A 141 15.85 12.25 -1.63
C ASN A 141 15.92 13.24 -2.82
N ILE A 142 14.99 14.19 -2.93
CA ILE A 142 14.98 15.24 -3.97
C ILE A 142 15.36 16.59 -3.36
N THR A 143 14.84 16.90 -2.18
CA THR A 143 15.07 18.15 -1.45
C THR A 143 15.38 17.88 0.02
N VAL A 144 15.97 18.87 0.70
CA VAL A 144 16.24 18.77 2.13
C VAL A 144 14.92 18.80 2.90
N VAL A 145 14.63 17.71 3.61
CA VAL A 145 13.49 17.60 4.52
C VAL A 145 14.04 17.31 5.92
N PRO A 146 13.60 18.03 6.97
CA PRO A 146 14.02 17.76 8.34
C PRO A 146 13.76 16.30 8.75
N GLU A 147 14.77 15.65 9.33
CA GLU A 147 14.68 14.26 9.77
C GLU A 147 13.55 14.04 10.80
N GLU A 148 13.27 15.03 11.64
CA GLU A 148 12.18 14.99 12.62
C GLU A 148 10.81 14.78 11.97
N ILE A 149 10.58 15.41 10.80
CA ILE A 149 9.32 15.27 10.05
C ILE A 149 9.21 13.87 9.47
N ILE A 150 10.29 13.36 8.87
CA ILE A 150 10.33 12.02 8.27
C ILE A 150 10.09 10.96 9.35
N ASN A 151 10.81 11.07 10.47
CA ASN A 151 10.67 10.16 11.60
C ASN A 151 9.27 10.24 12.21
N GLY A 152 8.71 11.44 12.37
CA GLY A 152 7.33 11.62 12.84
C GLY A 152 6.31 10.90 11.96
N ILE A 153 6.44 11.01 10.63
CA ILE A 153 5.58 10.31 9.67
C ILE A 153 5.77 8.78 9.78
N ILE A 154 7.00 8.29 9.89
CA ILE A 154 7.28 6.86 10.03
C ILE A 154 6.71 6.29 11.34
N TYR A 155 6.92 6.97 12.48
CA TYR A 155 6.40 6.53 13.77
C TYR A 155 4.87 6.57 13.81
N THR A 156 4.24 7.61 13.26
CA THR A 156 2.78 7.65 13.16
C THR A 156 2.24 6.54 12.24
N ALA A 157 2.86 6.29 11.10
CA ALA A 157 2.50 5.18 10.22
C ALA A 157 2.67 3.82 10.91
N ALA A 158 3.76 3.62 11.66
CA ALA A 158 4.00 2.41 12.43
C ALA A 158 2.94 2.22 13.53
N PHE A 159 2.60 3.28 14.26
CA PHE A 159 1.56 3.28 15.28
C PHE A 159 0.20 2.85 14.71
N PHE A 160 -0.23 3.46 13.60
CA PHE A 160 -1.47 3.06 12.94
C PHE A 160 -1.41 1.63 12.40
N THR A 161 -0.26 1.20 11.88
CA THR A 161 -0.06 -0.18 11.41
C THR A 161 -0.29 -1.19 12.53
N VAL A 162 0.27 -0.93 13.72
CA VAL A 162 0.07 -1.78 14.91
C VAL A 162 -1.38 -1.74 15.38
N LEU A 163 -1.99 -0.55 15.52
CA LEU A 163 -3.39 -0.41 15.89
C LEU A 163 -4.31 -1.17 14.92
N SER A 164 -4.07 -1.03 13.62
CA SER A 164 -4.84 -1.70 12.59
C SER A 164 -4.72 -3.22 12.72
N THR A 165 -3.54 -3.74 13.03
CA THR A 165 -3.33 -5.18 13.27
C THR A 165 -4.21 -5.69 14.41
N ILE A 166 -4.27 -4.94 15.51
CA ILE A 166 -5.11 -5.29 16.68
C ILE A 166 -6.58 -5.31 16.27
N THR A 167 -7.05 -4.29 15.57
CA THR A 167 -8.46 -4.20 15.14
C THR A 167 -8.86 -5.34 14.21
N TYR A 168 -8.07 -5.64 13.18
CA TYR A 168 -8.35 -6.75 12.27
C TYR A 168 -8.27 -8.12 12.96
N THR A 169 -7.37 -8.28 13.92
CA THR A 169 -7.30 -9.52 14.72
C THR A 169 -8.56 -9.70 15.55
N TYR A 170 -9.03 -8.64 16.20
CA TYR A 170 -10.25 -8.68 17.00
C TYR A 170 -11.47 -9.01 16.15
N ASP A 171 -11.62 -8.34 15.01
CA ASP A 171 -12.71 -8.60 14.06
C ASP A 171 -12.66 -10.04 13.50
N GLY A 172 -11.46 -10.55 13.21
CA GLY A 172 -11.26 -11.93 12.79
C GLY A 172 -11.64 -12.97 13.84
N ILE A 173 -11.29 -12.73 15.12
CA ILE A 173 -11.65 -13.62 16.23
C ILE A 173 -13.17 -13.64 16.45
N GLN A 174 -13.83 -12.46 16.36
CA GLN A 174 -15.28 -12.40 16.46
C GLN A 174 -15.98 -13.17 15.35
N GLN A 175 -15.38 -13.26 14.17
CA GLN A 175 -15.91 -14.06 13.07
C GLN A 175 -15.75 -15.56 13.29
N ILE A 176 -14.86 -16.04 14.15
CA ILE A 176 -14.67 -17.47 14.42
C ILE A 176 -15.69 -17.97 15.46
N LYS A 177 -16.05 -17.12 16.43
CA LYS A 177 -17.15 -17.38 17.37
C LYS A 177 -18.47 -17.66 16.64
#